data_AF-A0A536CAU5-F1
#
_entry.id   AF-A0A536CAU5-F1
#
_cell.length_a   1.000
_cell.length_b   1.000
_cell.length_c   1.000
_cell.angle_alpha   90.00
_cell.angle_beta   90.00
_cell.angle_gamma   90.00
#
_symmetry.space_group_name_H-M   'P 1'
#
loop_
_entity.id
_entity.type
_entity.pdbx_description
1 polymer ?
#
loop_
_entity_poly.entity_id
_entity_poly.type
_entity_poly.pdbx_seq_one_letter_code
_entity_poly.pdbx_strand_id
1 'polypeptide(L)'
;MPHDWSLDLAIAPDGALQRIAAAINRPKKRAFGVLKTENEYVGFIRDDTFEIWERQGRAIHGRGVVRGRHGGSRVEVQLMFPRWTKVLIGLFFALYVLVAAGIATQPPRTEIGAEEFAIGVGGAALLAAIFAAGAAQQRANLRRFLDQIFSEVPRI
;
A
#
# COMPACT_ATOMS: atom_id res chain seq x y z
N MET A 1 2.45 16.96 -9.08
CA MET A 1 2.21 16.00 -8.00
C MET A 1 3.40 15.05 -7.98
N PRO A 2 4.10 14.82 -6.86
CA PRO A 2 5.20 13.87 -6.83
C PRO A 2 4.66 12.45 -7.06
N HIS A 3 5.26 11.75 -8.03
CA HIS A 3 4.98 10.33 -8.28
C HIS A 3 5.95 9.50 -7.46
N ASP A 4 5.44 8.49 -6.75
CA ASP A 4 6.26 7.63 -5.88
C ASP A 4 7.10 6.64 -6.69
N TRP A 5 6.69 6.38 -7.94
CA TRP A 5 7.38 5.53 -8.89
C TRP A 5 7.14 6.03 -10.31
N SER A 6 8.17 6.03 -11.15
CA SER A 6 8.02 6.31 -12.58
C SER A 6 9.05 5.55 -13.40
N LEU A 7 8.69 5.17 -14.61
CA LEU A 7 9.56 4.44 -15.53
C LEU A 7 9.33 4.89 -16.98
N ASP A 8 10.41 5.16 -17.69
CA ASP A 8 10.42 5.44 -19.14
C ASP A 8 10.72 4.14 -19.90
N LEU A 9 9.90 3.81 -20.90
CA LEU A 9 9.87 2.52 -21.59
C LEU A 9 9.84 2.69 -23.11
N ALA A 10 10.60 1.87 -23.83
CA ALA A 10 10.61 1.79 -25.30
C ALA A 10 9.42 0.98 -25.85
N ILE A 11 8.22 1.25 -25.33
CA ILE A 11 6.97 0.63 -25.77
C ILE A 11 5.91 1.72 -25.95
N ALA A 12 5.03 1.54 -26.93
CA ALA A 12 3.88 2.42 -27.10
C ALA A 12 2.97 2.41 -25.86
N PRO A 13 2.28 3.52 -25.54
CA PRO A 13 1.38 3.60 -24.38
C PRO A 13 0.37 2.45 -24.30
N ASP A 14 -0.26 2.10 -25.42
CA ASP A 14 -1.24 1.01 -25.48
C ASP A 14 -0.60 -0.34 -25.15
N GLY A 15 0.65 -0.56 -25.57
CA GLY A 15 1.41 -1.76 -25.25
C GLY A 15 1.75 -1.84 -23.75
N ALA A 16 2.08 -0.72 -23.12
CA ALA A 16 2.28 -0.67 -21.67
C ALA A 16 0.97 -0.97 -20.92
N LEU A 17 -0.16 -0.39 -21.34
CA LEU A 17 -1.47 -0.65 -20.76
C LEU A 17 -1.89 -2.11 -20.92
N GLN A 18 -1.67 -2.72 -22.09
CA GLN A 18 -1.96 -4.14 -22.32
C GLN A 18 -1.10 -5.05 -21.43
N ARG A 19 0.17 -4.73 -21.22
CA ARG A 19 1.03 -5.48 -20.28
C ARG A 19 0.51 -5.40 -18.85
N ILE A 20 0.07 -4.21 -18.40
CA ILE A 20 -0.57 -4.04 -17.10
C ILE A 20 -1.86 -4.88 -17.04
N ALA A 21 -2.73 -4.78 -18.06
CA ALA A 21 -3.98 -5.52 -18.16
C ALA A 21 -3.77 -7.03 -18.06
N ALA A 22 -2.72 -7.54 -18.71
CA ALA A 22 -2.36 -8.95 -18.70
C ALA A 22 -1.77 -9.41 -17.36
N ALA A 23 -1.22 -8.50 -16.55
CA ALA A 23 -0.63 -8.84 -15.25
C ALA A 23 -1.62 -8.74 -14.09
N ILE A 24 -2.57 -7.80 -14.16
CA ILE A 24 -3.62 -7.62 -13.15
C ILE A 24 -4.73 -8.66 -13.30
N ASN A 25 -5.51 -8.87 -12.24
CA ASN A 25 -6.68 -9.76 -12.20
C ASN A 25 -6.39 -11.24 -12.54
N ARG A 26 -5.11 -11.63 -12.65
CA ARG A 26 -4.73 -13.02 -12.91
C ARG A 26 -4.56 -13.81 -11.62
N PRO A 27 -5.12 -15.04 -11.53
CA PRO A 27 -4.83 -15.94 -10.44
C PRO A 27 -3.36 -16.37 -10.51
N LYS A 28 -2.61 -16.16 -9.43
CA LYS A 28 -1.22 -16.64 -9.32
C LYS A 28 -1.17 -18.13 -8.97
N LYS A 29 -0.10 -18.79 -9.41
CA LYS A 29 0.12 -20.22 -9.16
C LYS A 29 0.26 -20.47 -7.65
N ARG A 30 -0.34 -21.55 -7.17
CA ARG A 30 -0.22 -22.00 -5.77
C ARG A 30 0.84 -23.08 -5.69
N ALA A 31 1.72 -23.00 -4.69
CA ALA A 31 2.58 -24.13 -4.37
C ALA A 31 1.71 -25.25 -3.78
N PHE A 32 1.85 -26.46 -4.34
CA PHE A 32 1.09 -27.65 -3.92
C PHE A 32 -0.45 -27.47 -3.95
N GLY A 33 -0.98 -26.54 -4.75
CA GLY A 33 -2.43 -26.27 -4.84
C GLY A 33 -3.06 -25.57 -3.63
N VAL A 34 -2.34 -25.45 -2.50
CA VAL A 34 -2.87 -24.96 -1.22
C VAL A 34 -2.18 -23.69 -0.74
N LEU A 35 -0.87 -23.53 -0.97
CA LEU A 35 -0.10 -22.42 -0.44
C LEU A 35 -0.01 -21.27 -1.45
N LYS A 36 -0.47 -20.08 -1.06
CA LYS A 36 -0.26 -18.84 -1.81
C LYS A 36 1.17 -18.38 -1.61
N THR A 37 1.99 -18.47 -2.65
CA THR A 37 3.38 -18.00 -2.63
C THR A 37 3.53 -16.56 -3.11
N GLU A 38 2.53 -16.02 -3.81
CA GLU A 38 2.58 -14.68 -4.40
C GLU A 38 1.32 -13.88 -4.08
N ASN A 39 1.51 -12.57 -3.93
CA ASN A 39 0.42 -11.63 -3.79
C ASN A 39 -0.38 -11.56 -5.11
N GLU A 40 -1.70 -11.56 -4.99
CA GLU A 40 -2.61 -11.35 -6.12
C GLU A 40 -2.93 -9.86 -6.23
N TYR A 41 -2.84 -9.30 -7.43
CA TYR A 41 -3.15 -7.89 -7.67
C TYR A 41 -4.41 -7.77 -8.51
N VAL A 42 -5.31 -6.90 -8.07
CA VAL A 42 -6.59 -6.59 -8.73
C VAL A 42 -6.54 -5.13 -9.14
N GLY A 43 -7.16 -4.83 -10.26
CA GLY A 43 -7.17 -3.47 -10.76
C GLY A 43 -8.12 -3.26 -11.92
N PHE A 44 -8.21 -2.01 -12.35
CA PHE A 44 -8.91 -1.62 -13.56
C PHE A 44 -8.08 -0.61 -14.35
N ILE A 45 -8.37 -0.54 -15.65
CA ILE A 45 -7.74 0.39 -16.58
C ILE A 45 -8.86 1.23 -17.19
N ARG A 46 -8.61 2.53 -17.32
CA ARG A 46 -9.51 3.48 -17.95
C ARG A 46 -8.71 4.51 -18.71
N ASP A 47 -8.92 4.57 -20.02
CA ASP A 47 -8.21 5.47 -20.92
C ASP A 47 -6.69 5.30 -20.78
N ASP A 48 -5.96 6.35 -20.39
CA ASP A 48 -4.52 6.35 -20.13
C ASP A 48 -4.16 6.06 -18.65
N THR A 49 -5.14 5.77 -17.81
CA THR A 49 -4.97 5.57 -16.37
C THR A 49 -5.26 4.15 -15.92
N PHE A 50 -4.66 3.76 -14.80
CA PHE A 50 -4.91 2.48 -14.17
C PHE A 50 -4.89 2.59 -12.64
N GLU A 51 -5.64 1.71 -11.98
CA GLU A 51 -5.60 1.55 -10.53
C GLU A 51 -5.38 0.09 -10.18
N ILE A 52 -4.46 -0.17 -9.24
CA ILE A 52 -4.04 -1.51 -8.82
C ILE A 52 -3.95 -1.53 -7.31
N TRP A 53 -4.44 -2.60 -6.70
CA TRP A 53 -4.27 -2.89 -5.28
C TRP A 53 -4.07 -4.39 -5.09
N GLU A 54 -3.54 -4.76 -3.94
CA GLU A 54 -3.42 -6.16 -3.57
C GLU A 54 -4.81 -6.72 -3.21
N ARG A 55 -5.16 -7.92 -3.67
CA ARG A 55 -6.50 -8.50 -3.49
C ARG A 55 -6.89 -8.64 -2.02
N GLN A 56 -5.93 -9.01 -1.17
CA GLN A 56 -6.14 -9.19 0.27
C GLN A 56 -5.65 -7.97 1.06
N GLY A 57 -4.63 -7.26 0.57
CA GLY A 57 -4.15 -5.99 1.10
C GLY A 57 -4.93 -4.78 0.61
N ARG A 58 -5.78 -4.21 1.48
CA ARG A 58 -6.50 -2.96 1.17
C ARG A 58 -5.75 -1.69 1.58
N ALA A 59 -4.56 -1.76 2.16
CA ALA A 59 -3.97 -0.58 2.79
C ALA A 59 -3.30 0.37 1.79
N ILE A 60 -2.92 -0.10 0.60
CA ILE A 60 -2.20 0.72 -0.40
C ILE A 60 -2.72 0.47 -1.80
N HIS A 61 -3.07 1.56 -2.48
CA HIS A 61 -3.51 1.59 -3.87
C HIS A 61 -2.44 2.27 -4.72
N GLY A 62 -2.06 1.64 -5.83
CA GLY A 62 -1.27 2.25 -6.89
C GLY A 62 -2.20 2.84 -7.94
N ARG A 63 -2.23 4.17 -8.06
CA ARG A 63 -2.89 4.84 -9.17
C ARG A 63 -1.84 5.32 -10.15
N GLY A 64 -1.92 4.86 -11.39
CA GLY A 64 -0.96 5.20 -12.41
C GLY A 64 -1.56 5.82 -13.65
N VAL A 65 -0.69 6.43 -14.44
CA VAL A 65 -0.97 7.00 -15.76
C VAL A 65 0.15 6.59 -16.72
N VAL A 66 -0.21 6.30 -17.96
CA VAL A 66 0.73 5.99 -19.04
C VAL A 66 0.66 7.12 -20.05
N ARG A 67 1.76 7.86 -20.20
CA ARG A 67 1.85 8.98 -21.14
C ARG A 67 2.75 8.64 -22.31
N GLY A 68 2.40 9.10 -23.50
CA GLY A 68 3.30 9.04 -24.66
C GLY A 68 4.56 9.86 -24.44
N ARG A 69 5.71 9.34 -24.87
CA ARG A 69 6.99 10.04 -24.89
C ARG A 69 7.70 9.76 -26.21
N HIS A 70 8.58 10.66 -26.64
CA HIS A 70 9.39 10.40 -27.82
C HIS A 70 10.16 9.07 -27.67
N GLY A 71 9.95 8.12 -28.58
CA GLY A 71 10.54 6.78 -28.54
C GLY A 71 9.78 5.74 -27.71
N GLY A 72 8.67 6.08 -27.03
CA GLY A 72 7.89 5.12 -26.26
C GLY A 72 6.86 5.73 -25.30
N SER A 73 6.91 5.34 -24.03
CA SER A 73 5.95 5.78 -23.02
C SER A 73 6.59 5.98 -21.65
N ARG A 74 5.95 6.82 -20.84
CA ARG A 74 6.27 7.03 -19.44
C ARG A 74 5.13 6.51 -18.58
N VAL A 75 5.43 5.58 -17.69
CA VAL A 75 4.49 5.08 -16.68
C VAL A 75 4.78 5.81 -15.38
N GLU A 76 3.79 6.48 -14.81
CA GLU A 76 3.89 7.19 -13.54
C GLU A 76 2.88 6.59 -12.56
N VAL A 77 3.31 6.24 -11.34
CA VAL A 77 2.44 5.63 -10.33
C VAL A 77 2.56 6.38 -9.01
N GLN A 78 1.41 6.62 -8.39
CA GLN A 78 1.28 7.16 -7.05
C GLN A 78 0.77 6.08 -6.10
N LEU A 79 1.50 5.87 -5.00
CA LEU A 79 1.22 4.84 -3.99
C LEU A 79 0.47 5.49 -2.82
N MET A 80 -0.85 5.49 -2.91
CA MET A 80 -1.72 6.18 -1.96
C MET A 80 -2.26 5.22 -0.91
N PHE A 81 -2.39 5.71 0.33
CA PHE A 81 -3.28 5.08 1.30
C PHE A 81 -4.72 5.46 0.96
N PRO A 82 -5.68 4.53 1.01
CA PRO A 82 -7.09 4.87 0.95
C PRO A 82 -7.41 5.91 2.03
N ARG A 83 -8.20 6.93 1.66
CA ARG A 83 -8.59 8.01 2.58
C ARG A 83 -9.22 7.45 3.86
N TRP A 84 -10.06 6.42 3.72
CA TRP A 84 -10.69 5.72 4.84
C TRP A 84 -9.69 5.06 5.78
N THR A 85 -8.61 4.46 5.27
CA THR A 85 -7.56 3.88 6.12
C THR A 85 -6.88 4.95 6.96
N LYS A 86 -6.58 6.13 6.38
CA LYS A 86 -6.03 7.26 7.16
C LYS A 86 -7.00 7.73 8.24
N VAL A 87 -8.29 7.85 7.91
CA VAL A 87 -9.34 8.27 8.85
C VAL A 87 -9.50 7.26 9.99
N LEU A 88 -9.55 5.97 9.69
CA LEU A 88 -9.72 4.92 10.70
C LEU A 88 -8.51 4.82 11.63
N ILE A 89 -7.29 4.92 11.10
CA ILE A 89 -6.06 4.96 11.92
C ILE A 89 -6.08 6.21 12.80
N GLY A 90 -6.43 7.38 12.24
CA GLY A 90 -6.55 8.63 13.00
C GLY A 90 -7.60 8.52 14.12
N LEU A 91 -8.76 7.95 13.82
CA LEU A 91 -9.84 7.72 14.79
C LEU A 91 -9.40 6.76 15.90
N PHE A 92 -8.69 5.67 15.55
CA PHE A 92 -8.16 4.73 16.52
C PHE A 92 -7.22 5.42 17.52
N PHE A 93 -6.24 6.18 17.03
CA PHE A 93 -5.33 6.92 17.91
C PHE A 93 -6.02 8.03 18.70
N ALA A 94 -7.01 8.71 18.12
CA ALA A 94 -7.80 9.72 18.84
C ALA A 94 -8.60 9.10 20.00
N LEU A 95 -9.28 7.97 19.76
CA LEU A 95 -9.99 7.22 20.79
C LEU A 95 -9.02 6.70 21.85
N TYR A 96 -7.86 6.21 21.44
CA TYR A 96 -6.82 5.75 22.36
C TYR A 96 -6.36 6.88 23.31
N VAL A 97 -6.07 8.06 22.77
CA VAL A 97 -5.68 9.24 23.58
C VAL A 97 -6.80 9.67 24.52
N LEU A 98 -8.05 9.68 24.06
CA LEU A 98 -9.23 9.99 24.89
C LEU A 98 -9.37 9.02 26.06
N VAL A 99 -9.22 7.71 25.81
CA VAL A 99 -9.28 6.69 26.86
C VAL A 99 -8.12 6.85 27.84
N ALA A 100 -6.89 7.04 27.34
CA ALA A 100 -5.71 7.25 28.18
C ALA A 100 -5.83 8.51 29.05
N ALA A 101 -6.33 9.62 28.50
CA ALA A 101 -6.60 10.85 29.25
C ALA A 101 -7.72 10.64 30.28
N GLY A 102 -8.80 9.95 29.90
CA GLY A 102 -9.89 9.61 30.82
C GLY A 102 -9.40 8.82 32.02
N ILE A 103 -8.54 7.83 31.83
CA ILE A 103 -7.90 7.06 32.91
C ILE A 103 -7.00 7.96 33.76
N ALA A 104 -6.16 8.80 33.13
CA ALA A 104 -5.24 9.69 33.83
C ALA A 104 -5.94 10.78 34.68
N THR A 105 -7.18 11.16 34.32
CA THR A 105 -7.96 12.17 35.06
C THR A 105 -8.79 11.60 36.21
N GLN A 106 -8.87 10.28 36.37
CA GLN A 106 -9.54 9.69 37.54
C GLN A 106 -8.66 9.85 38.79
N PRO A 107 -9.27 10.02 39.98
CA PRO A 107 -8.52 10.08 41.22
C PRO A 107 -7.65 8.82 41.33
N PRO A 108 -6.36 8.95 41.67
CA PRO A 108 -5.41 7.85 41.59
C PRO A 108 -5.89 6.70 42.48
N ARG A 109 -6.35 5.62 41.84
CA ARG A 109 -6.50 4.35 42.53
C ARG A 109 -5.08 3.84 42.78
N THR A 110 -4.80 3.44 44.01
CA THR A 110 -3.48 2.97 44.47
C THR A 110 -2.91 1.79 43.67
N GLU A 111 -3.73 1.18 42.80
CA GLU A 111 -3.39 0.04 41.95
C GLU A 111 -2.92 0.44 40.54
N ILE A 112 -3.25 1.65 40.05
CA ILE A 112 -2.85 2.11 38.70
C ILE A 112 -1.53 2.87 38.80
N GLY A 113 -0.42 2.12 38.73
CA GLY A 113 0.94 2.65 38.79
C GLY A 113 1.46 3.17 37.44
N ALA A 114 2.62 3.84 37.46
CA ALA A 114 3.33 4.30 36.25
C ALA A 114 3.63 3.18 35.24
N GLU A 115 3.67 1.92 35.69
CA GLU A 115 3.85 0.73 34.86
C GLU A 115 2.67 0.49 33.91
N GLU A 116 1.42 0.68 34.36
CA GLU A 116 0.25 0.48 33.50
C GLU A 116 0.15 1.54 32.40
N PHE A 117 0.54 2.78 32.72
CA PHE A 117 0.68 3.83 31.73
C PHE A 117 1.77 3.50 30.70
N ALA A 118 2.92 3.00 31.16
CA ALA A 118 4.02 2.59 30.28
C ALA A 118 3.63 1.40 29.38
N ILE A 119 2.89 0.42 29.90
CA ILE A 119 2.35 -0.71 29.12
C ILE A 119 1.38 -0.22 28.05
N GLY A 120 0.49 0.72 28.41
CA GLY A 120 -0.42 1.34 27.46
C GLY A 120 0.34 2.01 26.31
N VAL A 121 1.21 2.97 26.63
CA VAL A 121 1.98 3.73 25.63
C VAL A 121 2.86 2.80 24.79
N GLY A 122 3.50 1.80 25.42
CA GLY A 122 4.27 0.77 24.74
C GLY A 122 3.43 -0.05 23.75
N GLY A 123 2.23 -0.46 24.15
CA GLY A 123 1.28 -1.15 23.29
C GLY A 123 0.85 -0.30 22.08
N ALA A 124 0.56 0.98 22.28
CA ALA A 124 0.22 1.90 21.20
C ALA A 124 1.40 2.11 20.23
N ALA A 125 2.61 2.29 20.75
CA ALA A 125 3.82 2.40 19.94
C ALA A 125 4.11 1.13 19.13
N LEU A 126 3.91 -0.04 19.73
CA LEU A 126 4.06 -1.32 19.04
C LEU A 126 3.02 -1.47 17.91
N LEU A 127 1.76 -1.12 18.16
CA LEU A 127 0.72 -1.14 17.14
C LEU A 127 1.04 -0.17 15.99
N ALA A 128 1.45 1.06 16.30
CA ALA A 128 1.91 2.01 15.30
C ALA A 128 3.04 1.45 14.43
N ALA A 129 4.04 0.80 15.05
CA ALA A 129 5.16 0.18 14.36
C ALA A 129 4.70 -0.96 13.43
N ILE A 130 3.78 -1.83 13.89
CA ILE A 130 3.22 -2.92 13.07
C ILE A 130 2.48 -2.35 11.84
N PHE A 131 1.64 -1.33 12.03
CA PHE A 131 0.94 -0.69 10.90
C PHE A 131 1.91 -0.04 9.92
N ALA A 132 2.93 0.67 10.41
CA ALA A 132 3.94 1.30 9.58
C ALA A 132 4.76 0.27 8.79
N ALA A 133 5.19 -0.81 9.43
CA ALA A 133 5.92 -1.90 8.80
C ALA A 133 5.07 -2.62 7.74
N GLY A 134 3.81 -2.94 8.05
CA GLY A 134 2.88 -3.55 7.10
C GLY A 134 2.64 -2.67 5.88
N ALA A 135 2.49 -1.36 6.08
CA ALA A 135 2.37 -0.40 4.98
C ALA A 135 3.64 -0.34 4.13
N ALA A 136 4.82 -0.23 4.74
CA ALA A 136 6.10 -0.22 4.02
C ALA A 136 6.29 -1.49 3.19
N GLN A 137 5.94 -2.65 3.74
CA GLN A 137 6.00 -3.93 3.04
C GLN A 137 5.04 -3.97 1.85
N GLN A 138 3.80 -3.49 1.99
CA GLN A 138 2.85 -3.40 0.88
C GLN A 138 3.34 -2.47 -0.23
N ARG A 139 3.96 -1.32 0.11
CA ARG A 139 4.59 -0.43 -0.89
C ARG A 139 5.68 -1.15 -1.66
N ALA A 140 6.57 -1.82 -0.94
CA ALA A 140 7.68 -2.56 -1.55
C ALA A 140 7.19 -3.69 -2.45
N ASN A 141 6.15 -4.42 -2.04
CA ASN A 141 5.54 -5.48 -2.83
C ASN A 141 4.90 -4.95 -4.12
N LEU A 142 4.13 -3.86 -4.04
CA LEU A 142 3.49 -3.25 -5.21
C LEU A 142 4.52 -2.67 -6.17
N ARG A 143 5.59 -2.06 -5.65
CA ARG A 143 6.73 -1.60 -6.48
C ARG A 143 7.41 -2.76 -7.20
N ARG A 144 7.72 -3.85 -6.48
CA ARG A 144 8.30 -5.07 -7.08
C ARG A 144 7.41 -5.65 -8.17
N PHE A 145 6.09 -5.65 -7.97
CA PHE A 145 5.14 -6.09 -8.98
C PHE A 145 5.19 -5.21 -10.25
N LEU A 146 5.21 -3.89 -10.10
CA LEU A 146 5.34 -2.96 -11.23
C LEU A 146 6.67 -3.15 -11.97
N ASP A 147 7.77 -3.29 -11.24
CA ASP A 147 9.09 -3.55 -11.83
C ASP A 147 9.12 -4.88 -12.60
N GLN A 148 8.41 -5.91 -12.12
CA GLN A 148 8.29 -7.21 -12.79
C GLN A 148 7.46 -7.17 -14.08
N ILE A 149 6.42 -6.33 -14.16
CA ILE A 149 5.60 -6.21 -15.39
C ILE A 149 6.47 -5.75 -16.59
N PHE A 150 7.46 -4.90 -16.30
CA PHE A 150 8.27 -4.23 -17.32
C PHE A 150 9.73 -4.69 -17.33
N SER A 151 10.09 -5.77 -16.64
CA SER A 151 11.48 -6.24 -16.52
C SER A 151 12.12 -6.58 -17.88
N GLU A 152 11.32 -6.98 -18.85
CA GLU A 152 11.75 -7.36 -20.21
C GLU A 152 11.67 -6.22 -21.23
N VAL A 153 11.16 -5.05 -20.83
CA VAL A 153 10.98 -3.92 -21.75
C VAL A 153 12.20 -3.00 -21.68
N PRO A 154 12.84 -2.67 -22.81
CA PRO A 154 13.95 -1.73 -22.81
C PRO A 154 13.53 -0.36 -22.25
N ARG A 155 14.42 0.24 -21.46
CA ARG A 155 14.23 1.58 -20.89
C ARG A 155 14.75 2.64 -21.86
N ILE A 156 14.21 3.85 -21.75
CA ILE A 156 14.67 5.05 -22.48
C ILE A 156 15.38 5.97 -21.49
#